data_AF-A0A962HRK9-F1
#
_entry.id   AF-A0A962HRK9-F1
#
_cell.length_a   1.000
_cell.length_b   1.000
_cell.length_c   1.000
_cell.angle_alpha   90.00
_cell.angle_beta   90.00
_cell.angle_gamma   90.00
#
_symmetry.space_group_name_H-M   'P 1'
#
loop_
_entity.id
_entity.type
_entity.pdbx_description
1 polymer ?
#
loop_
_entity_poly.entity_id
_entity_poly.type
_entity_poly.pdbx_seq_one_letter_code
_entity_poly.pdbx_strand_id
1 'polypeptide(L)'
;MLRLRELPGENENGFRNYFEMLETLAQNRDLQPRIEEAEKMLTEVDMTQFASYKRGLRVGIEQGREQAREEGREEGSRLVRVRVARELLPLLDDQTIAQATGLNVEVVAALRRDA
;
A
#
# COMPACT_ATOMS: atom_id res chain seq x y z
N MET A 1 6.32 -5.20 51.04
CA MET A 1 6.19 -5.99 49.80
C MET A 1 5.27 -7.15 50.08
N LEU A 2 4.20 -7.33 49.31
CA LEU A 2 3.30 -8.49 49.41
C LEU A 2 3.94 -9.70 48.70
N ARG A 3 3.88 -10.89 49.29
CA ARG A 3 4.29 -12.14 48.64
C ARG A 3 3.14 -12.71 47.80
N LEU A 4 3.46 -13.42 46.69
CA LEU A 4 2.46 -14.03 45.81
C LEU A 4 1.45 -14.94 46.55
N ARG A 5 1.90 -15.61 47.62
CA ARG A 5 1.08 -16.46 48.49
C ARG A 5 0.05 -15.67 49.33
N GLU A 6 0.24 -14.37 49.48
CA GLU A 6 -0.63 -13.47 50.25
C GLU A 6 -1.72 -12.84 49.37
N LEU A 7 -1.63 -12.95 48.03
CA LEU A 7 -2.58 -12.38 47.07
C LEU A 7 -3.93 -13.09 46.96
N PRO A 8 -4.04 -14.45 47.00
CA PRO A 8 -5.33 -15.14 46.88
C PRO A 8 -6.10 -15.28 48.20
N GLY A 9 -5.58 -14.80 49.33
CA GLY A 9 -6.14 -15.05 50.66
C GLY A 9 -6.07 -16.55 51.06
N GLU A 10 -7.02 -17.05 51.86
CA GLU A 10 -7.10 -18.47 52.29
C GLU A 10 -7.40 -19.47 51.17
N ASN A 11 -7.59 -18.99 49.93
CA ASN A 11 -7.93 -19.82 48.79
C ASN A 11 -6.67 -20.38 48.09
N GLU A 12 -6.23 -21.57 48.52
CA GLU A 12 -5.06 -22.26 47.95
C GLU A 12 -5.14 -22.48 46.43
N ASN A 13 -6.35 -22.60 45.87
CA ASN A 13 -6.52 -22.77 44.42
C ASN A 13 -6.19 -21.49 43.65
N GLY A 14 -6.38 -20.31 44.26
CA GLY A 14 -5.98 -19.04 43.68
C GLY A 14 -4.46 -18.94 43.54
N PHE A 15 -3.70 -19.46 44.52
CA PHE A 15 -2.24 -19.45 44.46
C PHE A 15 -1.69 -20.27 43.29
N ARG A 16 -2.22 -21.48 43.10
CA ARG A 16 -1.83 -22.35 41.97
C ARG A 16 -2.09 -21.66 40.63
N ASN A 17 -3.27 -21.07 40.44
CA ASN A 17 -3.62 -20.39 39.20
C ASN A 17 -2.70 -19.17 38.92
N TYR A 18 -2.39 -18.36 39.95
CA TYR A 18 -1.48 -17.23 39.79
C TYR A 18 -0.04 -17.68 39.50
N PHE A 19 0.39 -18.80 40.08
CA PHE A 19 1.70 -19.38 39.81
C PHE A 19 1.81 -19.92 38.37
N GLU A 20 0.78 -20.64 37.90
CA GLU A 20 0.71 -21.13 36.51
C GLU A 20 0.70 -20.00 35.47
N MET A 21 -0.02 -18.90 35.75
CA MET A 21 0.03 -17.70 34.92
C MET A 21 1.43 -17.08 34.87
N LEU A 22 2.15 -17.04 35.99
CA LEU A 22 3.51 -16.50 36.03
C LEU A 22 4.50 -17.41 35.29
N GLU A 23 4.41 -18.73 35.44
CA GLU A 23 5.22 -19.69 34.67
C GLU A 23 4.99 -19.53 33.16
N THR A 24 3.73 -19.40 32.73
CA THR A 24 3.37 -19.17 31.32
C THR A 24 3.91 -17.83 30.81
N LEU A 25 3.78 -16.76 31.60
CA LEU A 25 4.30 -15.44 31.23
C LEU A 25 5.83 -15.39 31.24
N ALA A 26 6.50 -16.14 32.12
CA ALA A 26 7.95 -16.27 32.16
C ALA A 26 8.47 -16.98 30.91
N GLN A 27 7.83 -18.07 30.49
CA GLN A 27 8.11 -18.75 29.22
C GLN A 27 7.90 -17.82 28.02
N ASN A 28 6.89 -16.95 28.07
CA ASN A 28 6.64 -15.96 27.03
C ASN A 28 7.66 -14.81 26.99
N ARG A 29 8.33 -14.47 28.12
CA ARG A 29 9.43 -13.49 28.13
C ARG A 29 10.71 -14.01 27.50
N ASP A 30 10.93 -15.33 27.56
CA ASP A 30 12.07 -16.00 26.92
C ASP A 30 11.89 -16.18 25.40
N LEU A 31 10.73 -15.76 24.86
CA LEU A 31 10.50 -15.71 23.42
C LEU A 31 11.16 -14.51 22.74
N GLN A 32 11.38 -13.41 23.45
CA GLN A 32 11.98 -12.21 22.86
C GLN A 32 13.36 -12.48 22.23
N PRO A 33 14.30 -13.15 22.92
CA PRO A 33 15.56 -13.55 22.31
C PRO A 33 15.40 -14.48 21.10
N ARG A 34 14.39 -15.37 21.12
CA ARG A 34 14.12 -16.31 20.01
C ARG A 34 13.47 -15.63 18.81
N ILE A 35 12.68 -14.58 19.05
CA ILE A 35 12.11 -13.73 18.00
C ILE A 35 13.22 -12.88 17.38
N GLU A 36 14.07 -12.24 18.18
CA GLU A 36 15.23 -11.49 17.68
C GLU A 36 16.20 -12.38 16.89
N GLU A 37 16.45 -13.61 17.36
CA GLU A 37 17.25 -14.60 16.64
C GLU A 37 16.58 -15.02 15.34
N ALA A 38 15.27 -15.30 15.33
CA ALA A 38 14.53 -15.62 14.13
C ALA A 38 14.50 -14.46 13.12
N GLU A 39 14.32 -13.22 13.58
CA GLU A 39 14.41 -12.01 12.76
C GLU A 39 15.82 -11.86 12.17
N LYS A 40 16.86 -12.10 12.96
CA LYS A 40 18.25 -12.07 12.49
C LYS A 40 18.51 -13.15 11.44
N MET A 41 18.07 -14.40 11.67
CA MET A 41 18.16 -15.48 10.68
C MET A 41 17.41 -15.14 9.39
N LEU A 42 16.25 -14.47 9.48
CA LEU A 42 15.53 -13.98 8.30
C LEU A 42 16.29 -12.89 7.54
N THR A 43 17.08 -12.06 8.24
CA THR A 43 17.94 -11.04 7.60
C THR A 43 19.24 -11.59 7.01
N GLU A 44 19.73 -12.74 7.49
CA GLU A 44 20.92 -13.42 6.95
C GLU A 44 20.61 -14.27 5.71
N VAL A 45 19.34 -14.57 5.45
CA VAL A 45 18.91 -15.34 4.27
C VAL A 45 18.57 -14.40 3.12
N ASP A 46 19.22 -14.59 1.98
CA ASP A 46 18.90 -13.88 0.74
C ASP A 46 17.49 -14.25 0.25
N MET A 47 16.52 -13.43 0.65
CA MET A 47 15.11 -13.64 0.29
C MET A 47 14.87 -13.61 -1.22
N THR A 48 15.77 -12.99 -1.99
CA THR A 48 15.63 -12.91 -3.45
C THR A 48 15.73 -14.27 -4.12
N GLN A 49 16.31 -15.28 -3.44
CA GLN A 49 16.40 -16.65 -3.96
C GLN A 49 15.09 -17.41 -3.90
N PHE A 50 14.18 -17.04 -3.00
CA PHE A 50 12.92 -17.75 -2.80
C PHE A 50 11.96 -17.59 -3.99
N ALA A 51 11.29 -18.69 -4.33
CA ALA A 51 10.33 -18.72 -5.43
C ALA A 51 9.14 -17.76 -5.20
N SER A 52 8.71 -17.61 -3.95
CA SER A 52 7.65 -16.66 -3.55
C SER A 52 8.05 -15.21 -3.83
N TYR A 53 9.26 -14.82 -3.42
CA TYR A 53 9.81 -13.49 -3.68
C TYR A 53 9.93 -13.23 -5.19
N LYS A 54 10.54 -14.15 -5.95
CA LYS A 54 10.67 -14.04 -7.42
C LYS A 54 9.31 -13.92 -8.11
N ARG A 55 8.29 -14.66 -7.63
CA ARG A 55 6.92 -14.57 -8.14
C ARG A 55 6.31 -13.20 -7.83
N GLY A 56 6.40 -12.74 -6.58
CA GLY A 56 5.88 -11.44 -6.16
C GLY A 56 6.51 -10.29 -6.94
N LEU A 57 7.83 -10.31 -7.10
CA LEU A 57 8.56 -9.32 -7.89
C LEU A 57 8.11 -9.32 -9.36
N ARG A 58 7.95 -10.50 -9.98
CA ARG A 58 7.48 -10.61 -11.37
C ARG A 58 6.08 -10.01 -11.54
N VAL A 59 5.14 -10.38 -10.67
CA VAL A 59 3.76 -9.86 -10.70
C VAL A 59 3.76 -8.35 -10.50
N GLY A 60 4.51 -7.84 -9.53
CA GLY A 60 4.60 -6.39 -9.29
C GLY A 60 5.18 -5.62 -10.47
N ILE A 61 6.23 -6.15 -11.11
CA ILE A 61 6.81 -5.54 -12.33
C ILE A 61 5.80 -5.57 -13.49
N GLU A 62 5.11 -6.68 -13.69
CA GLU A 62 4.11 -6.83 -14.76
C GLU A 62 2.96 -5.85 -14.57
N GLN A 63 2.37 -5.80 -13.39
CA GLN A 63 1.31 -4.85 -13.02
C GLN A 63 1.77 -3.41 -13.19
N GLY A 64 2.95 -3.06 -12.69
CA GLY A 64 3.50 -1.71 -12.83
C GLY A 64 3.72 -1.31 -14.30
N ARG A 65 4.15 -2.24 -15.15
CA ARG A 65 4.31 -1.97 -16.60
C ARG A 65 2.99 -1.86 -17.33
N GLU A 66 1.97 -2.59 -16.91
CA GLU A 66 0.63 -2.49 -17.48
C GLU A 66 0.00 -1.14 -17.12
N GLN A 67 -0.01 -0.79 -15.84
CA GLN A 67 -0.54 0.49 -15.34
C GLN A 67 0.17 1.68 -16.00
N ALA A 68 1.51 1.70 -16.00
CA ALA A 68 2.26 2.79 -16.61
C ALA A 68 1.98 2.96 -18.11
N ARG A 69 1.68 1.86 -18.82
CA ARG A 69 1.33 1.89 -20.24
C ARG A 69 -0.10 2.41 -20.44
N GLU A 70 -1.03 2.04 -19.58
CA GLU A 70 -2.41 2.53 -19.63
C GLU A 70 -2.46 4.04 -19.36
N GLU A 71 -1.87 4.48 -18.24
CA GLU A 71 -1.77 5.90 -17.88
C GLU A 71 -1.06 6.71 -18.98
N GLY A 72 0.05 6.19 -19.53
CA GLY A 72 0.76 6.86 -20.61
C GLY A 72 -0.04 7.00 -21.90
N ARG A 73 -0.92 6.03 -22.22
CA ARG A 73 -1.82 6.13 -23.38
C ARG A 73 -2.95 7.12 -23.13
N GLU A 74 -3.53 7.11 -21.93
CA GLU A 74 -4.60 8.04 -21.59
C GLU A 74 -4.09 9.49 -21.61
N GLU A 75 -2.95 9.75 -20.96
CA GLU A 75 -2.32 11.07 -20.95
C GLU A 75 -1.92 11.51 -22.36
N GLY A 76 -1.31 10.61 -23.15
CA GLY A 76 -0.98 10.91 -24.54
C GLY A 76 -2.20 11.25 -25.39
N SER A 77 -3.30 10.48 -25.25
CA SER A 77 -4.58 10.75 -25.92
C SER A 77 -5.16 12.11 -25.51
N ARG A 78 -5.14 12.42 -24.21
CA ARG A 78 -5.60 13.70 -23.67
C ARG A 78 -4.78 14.87 -24.23
N LEU A 79 -3.45 14.77 -24.22
CA LEU A 79 -2.55 15.78 -24.78
C LEU A 79 -2.82 16.03 -26.26
N VAL A 80 -3.04 14.97 -27.04
CA VAL A 80 -3.39 15.10 -28.46
C VAL A 80 -4.73 15.81 -28.62
N ARG A 81 -5.77 15.44 -27.86
CA ARG A 81 -7.07 16.12 -27.91
C ARG A 81 -6.96 17.60 -27.58
N VAL A 82 -6.21 17.96 -26.55
CA VAL A 82 -5.98 19.36 -26.15
C VAL A 82 -5.21 20.13 -27.23
N ARG A 83 -4.18 19.52 -27.84
CA ARG A 83 -3.44 20.14 -28.95
C ARG A 83 -4.35 20.42 -30.14
N VAL A 84 -5.13 19.43 -30.56
CA VAL A 84 -6.10 19.58 -31.66
C VAL A 84 -7.14 20.66 -31.31
N ALA A 85 -7.66 20.67 -30.07
CA ALA A 85 -8.60 21.70 -29.63
C ALA A 85 -8.00 23.11 -29.79
N ARG A 86 -6.74 23.32 -29.37
CA ARG A 86 -6.03 24.60 -29.51
C ARG A 86 -5.88 25.05 -30.95
N GLU A 87 -5.57 24.14 -31.86
CA GLU A 87 -5.47 24.43 -33.30
C GLU A 87 -6.82 24.85 -33.91
N LEU A 88 -7.93 24.33 -33.37
CA LEU A 88 -9.28 24.61 -33.84
C LEU A 88 -9.91 25.87 -33.23
N LEU A 89 -9.39 26.40 -32.10
CA LEU A 89 -9.94 27.57 -31.42
C LEU A 89 -10.19 28.79 -32.34
N PRO A 90 -9.29 29.14 -33.29
CA PRO A 90 -9.52 30.28 -34.18
C PRO A 90 -10.58 30.04 -35.26
N LEU A 91 -10.97 28.78 -35.48
CA LEU A 91 -11.78 28.36 -36.62
C LEU A 91 -13.20 27.97 -36.24
N LEU A 92 -13.41 27.47 -35.02
CA LEU A 92 -14.66 26.84 -34.59
C LEU A 92 -15.09 27.33 -33.20
N ASP A 93 -16.38 27.19 -32.88
CA ASP A 93 -16.93 27.44 -31.56
C ASP A 93 -16.64 26.30 -30.57
N ASP A 94 -16.81 26.57 -29.27
CA ASP A 94 -16.45 25.63 -28.20
C ASP A 94 -17.28 24.34 -28.21
N GLN A 95 -18.55 24.39 -28.63
CA GLN A 95 -19.40 23.20 -28.70
C GLN A 95 -18.94 22.26 -29.81
N THR A 96 -18.64 22.81 -30.99
CA THR A 96 -18.14 22.04 -32.14
C THR A 96 -16.78 21.41 -31.83
N ILE A 97 -15.86 22.15 -31.20
CA ILE A 97 -14.55 21.63 -30.79
C ILE A 97 -14.69 20.54 -29.74
N ALA A 98 -15.56 20.72 -28.73
CA ALA A 98 -15.82 19.72 -27.71
C ALA A 98 -16.33 18.41 -28.33
N GLN A 99 -17.26 18.50 -29.28
CA GLN A 99 -17.77 17.35 -30.01
C GLN A 99 -16.69 16.64 -30.84
N ALA A 100 -15.86 17.40 -31.56
CA ALA A 100 -14.82 16.85 -32.44
C ALA A 100 -13.64 16.21 -31.67
N THR A 101 -13.29 16.77 -30.52
CA THR A 101 -12.14 16.33 -29.71
C THR A 101 -12.52 15.36 -28.59
N GLY A 102 -13.81 15.26 -28.28
CA GLY A 102 -14.31 14.50 -27.12
C GLY A 102 -13.87 15.11 -25.79
N LEU A 103 -13.56 16.41 -25.76
CA LEU A 103 -13.31 17.17 -24.53
C LEU A 103 -14.63 17.72 -23.97
N ASN A 104 -14.65 18.00 -22.67
CA ASN A 104 -15.76 18.75 -22.08
C ASN A 104 -15.72 20.20 -22.62
N VAL A 105 -16.88 20.76 -22.95
CA VAL A 105 -17.02 22.14 -23.42
C VAL A 105 -16.42 23.16 -22.45
N GLU A 106 -16.50 22.91 -21.14
CA GLU A 106 -15.88 23.78 -20.12
C GLU A 106 -14.35 23.78 -20.22
N VAL A 107 -13.75 22.64 -20.58
CA VAL A 107 -12.29 22.53 -20.80
C VAL A 107 -11.90 23.31 -22.05
N VAL A 108 -12.69 23.21 -23.12
CA VAL A 108 -12.45 23.99 -24.35
C VAL A 108 -12.60 25.49 -24.08
N ALA A 109 -13.64 25.89 -23.36
CA ALA A 109 -13.86 27.29 -22.97
C ALA A 109 -12.71 27.83 -22.09
N ALA A 110 -12.16 27.01 -21.20
CA ALA A 110 -10.96 27.37 -20.43
C ALA A 110 -9.73 27.54 -21.33
N LEU A 111 -9.48 26.60 -22.25
CA LEU A 111 -8.39 26.70 -23.23
C LEU A 111 -8.47 27.98 -24.07
N ARG A 112 -9.68 28.46 -24.37
CA ARG A 112 -9.90 29.72 -25.11
C ARG A 112 -9.59 30.96 -24.27
N ARG A 113 -9.84 30.93 -22.96
CA ARG A 113 -9.52 32.04 -22.05
C ARG A 113 -8.02 32.17 -21.80
N ASP A 114 -7.30 31.04 -21.87
CA ASP A 114 -5.86 30.96 -21.64
C ASP A 114 -5.02 31.15 -22.92
N ALA A 115 -5.65 31.39 -24.07
CA ALA A 115 -5.01 31.60 -25.38
C ALA A 115 -4.75 33.09 -25.66
#